data_AF-A0A3N5PYW3-F1
#
_entry.id   AF-A0A3N5PYW3-F1
#
_cell.length_a   1.000
_cell.length_b   1.000
_cell.length_c   1.000
_cell.angle_alpha   90.00
_cell.angle_beta   90.00
_cell.angle_gamma   90.00
#
_symmetry.space_group_name_H-M   'P 1'
#
loop_
_entity.id
_entity.type
_entity.pdbx_description
1 polymer ?
#
loop_
_entity_poly.entity_id
_entity_poly.type
_entity_poly.pdbx_seq_one_letter_code
_entity_poly.pdbx_strand_id
1 'polypeptide(L)'
;MINKNRDSKFVIYQVLYIFVITVLALKGADLDLRRVALEEDTVQKEVRDSLMAVLDSLYALGIDFSIKIDPNVVVENEQMREQLAALNKKLETLKDFVPPPKEDEIKKEEIVEEQTLLQSPISAKQTYIQHTWNIARNTGTVPANIYDPRNMNNPIAVVPAGQEKKFDLTDQTEVIIKFGSQEERIKVLPNKAPEIKIERVTTKMNSADIYVKDLQRITAFKVTIIDQRPDQLKVTYAGPISVSGPTKDSNGNLIYNVSLKIASTESAFDSWLDKNGNLRESDGRYKVNFFFTAVDEKSKDRVQVGDSFFFTEFSN
;
A
#
# COMPACT_ATOMS: atom_id res chain seq x y z
N MET A 1 -44.21 -33.44 11.21
CA MET A 1 -43.90 -32.05 11.62
C MET A 1 -42.88 -31.47 10.66
N ILE A 2 -43.31 -30.58 9.77
CA ILE A 2 -42.47 -30.01 8.70
C ILE A 2 -41.65 -28.84 9.26
N ASN A 3 -40.35 -28.83 8.95
CA ASN A 3 -39.31 -27.93 9.45
C ASN A 3 -39.57 -26.44 9.18
N LYS A 4 -40.35 -25.77 10.03
CA LYS A 4 -40.64 -24.32 9.98
C LYS A 4 -39.41 -23.42 10.18
N ASN A 5 -38.32 -23.93 10.76
CA ASN A 5 -37.13 -23.14 11.12
C ASN A 5 -36.10 -22.99 9.98
N ARG A 6 -36.17 -23.77 8.89
CA ARG A 6 -35.31 -23.57 7.71
C ARG A 6 -35.79 -22.40 6.84
N ASP A 7 -37.09 -22.21 6.78
CA ASP A 7 -37.73 -21.23 5.90
C ASP A 7 -37.50 -19.80 6.37
N SER A 8 -37.63 -19.53 7.68
CA SER A 8 -37.41 -18.19 8.23
C SER A 8 -35.97 -17.71 8.03
N LYS A 9 -34.97 -18.60 8.14
CA LYS A 9 -33.58 -18.25 7.88
C LYS A 9 -33.34 -17.92 6.41
N PHE A 10 -33.93 -18.70 5.50
CA PHE A 10 -33.84 -18.45 4.06
C PHE A 10 -34.47 -17.11 3.67
N VAL A 11 -35.65 -16.81 4.21
CA VAL A 11 -36.34 -15.52 4.00
C VAL A 11 -35.51 -14.36 4.56
N ILE A 12 -34.93 -14.50 5.76
CA ILE A 12 -34.06 -13.46 6.33
C ILE A 12 -32.84 -13.21 5.43
N TYR A 13 -32.19 -14.25 4.92
CA TYR A 13 -31.04 -14.09 4.02
C TYR A 13 -31.43 -13.43 2.68
N GLN A 14 -32.57 -13.77 2.11
CA GLN A 14 -33.04 -13.13 0.87
C GLN A 14 -33.38 -11.66 1.07
N VAL A 15 -34.03 -11.30 2.18
CA VAL A 15 -34.33 -9.90 2.50
C VAL A 15 -33.05 -9.10 2.74
N LEU A 16 -32.07 -9.68 3.44
CA LEU A 16 -30.77 -9.03 3.68
C LEU A 16 -30.00 -8.81 2.36
N TYR A 17 -30.07 -9.77 1.44
CA TYR A 17 -29.43 -9.69 0.14
C TYR A 17 -30.05 -8.59 -0.74
N ILE A 18 -31.39 -8.50 -0.78
CA ILE A 18 -32.12 -7.43 -1.50
C ILE A 18 -31.80 -6.05 -0.89
N PHE A 19 -31.71 -5.95 0.45
CA PHE A 19 -31.34 -4.72 1.15
C PHE A 19 -29.91 -4.27 0.81
N VAL A 20 -28.95 -5.18 0.76
CA VAL A 20 -27.56 -4.87 0.38
C VAL A 20 -27.47 -4.40 -1.07
N ILE A 21 -28.20 -5.05 -1.99
CA ILE A 21 -28.25 -4.64 -3.41
C ILE A 21 -28.86 -3.25 -3.56
N THR A 22 -29.95 -2.94 -2.85
CA THR A 22 -30.59 -1.62 -2.91
C THR A 22 -29.70 -0.52 -2.31
N VAL A 23 -28.97 -0.80 -1.24
CA VAL A 23 -27.98 0.15 -0.67
C VAL A 23 -26.80 0.38 -1.62
N LEU A 24 -26.33 -0.66 -2.31
CA LEU A 24 -25.27 -0.54 -3.33
C LEU A 24 -25.75 0.25 -4.55
N ALA A 25 -26.98 0.01 -5.02
CA ALA A 25 -27.60 0.75 -6.12
C ALA A 25 -27.85 2.23 -5.77
N LEU A 26 -28.35 2.53 -4.55
CA LEU A 26 -28.54 3.91 -4.07
C LEU A 26 -27.22 4.68 -3.90
N LYS A 27 -26.11 3.98 -3.67
CA LYS A 27 -24.77 4.56 -3.61
C LYS A 27 -24.10 4.74 -4.99
N GLY A 28 -24.80 4.44 -6.08
CA GLY A 28 -24.31 4.64 -7.45
C GLY A 28 -23.22 3.66 -7.86
N ALA A 29 -23.15 2.47 -7.25
CA ALA A 29 -22.27 1.40 -7.69
C ALA A 29 -22.86 0.71 -8.93
N ASP A 30 -22.12 0.70 -10.04
CA ASP A 30 -22.47 -0.03 -11.25
C ASP A 30 -22.40 -1.55 -10.98
N LEU A 31 -23.55 -2.22 -11.00
CA LEU A 31 -23.71 -3.60 -10.55
C LEU A 31 -23.96 -4.49 -11.78
N ASP A 32 -22.90 -5.13 -12.29
CA ASP A 32 -22.99 -6.03 -13.43
C ASP A 32 -23.55 -7.40 -13.00
N LEU A 33 -24.85 -7.60 -13.21
CA LEU A 33 -25.58 -8.83 -12.88
C LEU A 33 -25.36 -9.98 -13.87
N ARG A 34 -24.49 -9.82 -14.88
CA ARG A 34 -24.20 -10.86 -15.89
C ARG A 34 -23.50 -12.11 -15.35
N ARG A 35 -23.00 -12.09 -14.10
CA ARG A 35 -22.32 -13.25 -13.48
C ARG A 35 -23.22 -14.19 -12.69
N VAL A 36 -24.53 -13.91 -12.59
CA VAL A 36 -25.48 -14.74 -11.81
C VAL A 36 -26.41 -15.57 -12.71
N ALA A 37 -26.36 -15.36 -14.03
CA ALA A 37 -27.03 -16.21 -15.00
C ALA A 37 -26.00 -17.04 -15.75
N LEU A 38 -26.33 -18.32 -15.98
CA LEU A 38 -25.58 -19.36 -16.71
C LEU A 38 -24.73 -20.30 -15.85
N GLU A 39 -25.43 -21.06 -14.99
CA GLU A 39 -25.24 -22.51 -15.00
C GLU A 39 -25.62 -23.01 -16.41
N GLU A 40 -24.81 -23.91 -17.01
CA GLU A 40 -24.95 -24.46 -18.38
C GLU A 40 -24.31 -23.64 -19.53
N ASP A 41 -22.97 -23.53 -19.54
CA ASP A 41 -22.17 -23.64 -20.80
C ASP A 41 -20.67 -23.76 -20.47
N THR A 42 -20.26 -24.95 -20.06
CA THR A 42 -18.85 -25.30 -19.91
C THR A 42 -18.25 -25.63 -21.27
N VAL A 43 -17.45 -24.71 -21.82
CA VAL A 43 -16.53 -25.01 -22.92
C VAL A 43 -15.64 -26.20 -22.48
N GLN A 44 -15.62 -27.27 -23.28
CA GLN A 44 -14.87 -28.48 -22.99
C GLN A 44 -13.40 -28.16 -22.71
N LYS A 45 -12.91 -28.64 -21.56
CA LYS A 45 -11.59 -28.33 -20.98
C LYS A 45 -10.43 -28.57 -21.96
N GLU A 46 -10.58 -29.56 -22.83
CA GLU A 46 -9.60 -29.98 -23.82
C GLU A 46 -9.38 -28.93 -24.93
N VAL A 47 -10.42 -28.20 -25.34
CA VAL A 47 -10.32 -27.17 -26.39
C VAL A 47 -9.63 -25.91 -25.86
N ARG A 48 -9.87 -25.58 -24.59
CA ARG A 48 -9.22 -24.46 -23.89
C ARG A 48 -7.72 -24.73 -23.70
N ASP A 49 -7.37 -25.93 -23.29
CA ASP A 49 -5.98 -26.31 -23.03
C ASP A 49 -5.16 -26.39 -24.35
N SER A 50 -5.78 -26.84 -25.44
CA SER A 50 -5.16 -26.83 -26.79
C SER A 50 -4.91 -25.40 -27.31
N LEU A 51 -5.88 -24.49 -27.15
CA LEU A 51 -5.73 -23.09 -27.56
C LEU A 51 -4.69 -22.34 -26.71
N MET A 52 -4.62 -22.61 -25.41
CA MET A 52 -3.58 -22.02 -24.54
C MET A 52 -2.18 -22.53 -24.89
N ALA A 53 -2.01 -23.81 -25.19
CA ALA A 53 -0.71 -24.35 -25.60
C ALA A 53 -0.19 -23.73 -26.91
N VAL A 54 -1.08 -23.45 -27.86
CA VAL A 54 -0.73 -22.75 -29.11
C VAL A 54 -0.43 -21.27 -28.85
N LEU A 55 -1.20 -20.61 -27.97
CA LEU A 55 -0.96 -19.21 -27.57
C LEU A 55 0.39 -19.06 -26.86
N ASP A 56 0.72 -19.98 -25.95
CA ASP A 56 1.98 -19.98 -25.18
C ASP A 56 3.19 -20.24 -26.09
N SER A 57 3.06 -21.11 -27.09
CA SER A 57 4.09 -21.29 -28.13
C SER A 57 4.30 -20.03 -28.98
N LEU A 58 3.23 -19.30 -29.30
CA LEU A 58 3.31 -18.08 -30.11
C LEU A 58 3.90 -16.90 -29.31
N TYR A 59 3.60 -16.78 -28.01
CA TYR A 59 4.23 -15.78 -27.14
C TYR A 59 5.71 -16.09 -26.87
N ALA A 60 6.09 -17.37 -26.76
CA ALA A 60 7.49 -17.79 -26.60
C ALA A 60 8.37 -17.46 -27.83
N LEU A 61 7.76 -17.25 -29.00
CA LEU A 61 8.42 -16.84 -30.24
C LEU A 61 8.54 -15.32 -30.41
N GLY A 62 8.09 -14.52 -29.44
CA GLY A 62 8.28 -13.07 -29.42
C GLY A 62 7.46 -12.28 -30.44
N ILE A 63 6.39 -12.87 -30.98
CA ILE A 63 5.47 -12.21 -31.92
C ILE A 63 4.27 -11.69 -31.14
N ASP A 64 4.18 -10.36 -31.01
CA ASP A 64 3.10 -9.69 -30.29
C ASP A 64 1.85 -9.60 -31.20
N PHE A 65 0.87 -10.48 -31.01
CA PHE A 65 -0.40 -10.41 -31.75
C PHE A 65 -1.44 -9.62 -30.95
N SER A 66 -1.75 -8.40 -31.38
CA SER A 66 -2.89 -7.65 -30.86
C SER A 66 -4.21 -8.16 -31.47
N ILE A 67 -4.71 -9.31 -31.01
CA ILE A 67 -6.04 -9.79 -31.40
C ILE A 67 -7.07 -9.08 -30.52
N LYS A 68 -7.73 -8.06 -31.06
CA LYS A 68 -8.93 -7.47 -30.45
C LYS A 68 -10.12 -8.35 -30.80
N ILE A 69 -10.56 -9.18 -29.86
CA ILE A 69 -11.79 -9.96 -29.99
C ILE A 69 -12.95 -9.05 -29.57
N ASP A 70 -13.76 -8.63 -30.54
CA ASP A 70 -15.00 -7.89 -30.30
C ASP A 70 -16.07 -8.87 -29.77
N PRO A 71 -16.64 -8.70 -28.56
CA PRO A 71 -17.46 -9.73 -27.92
C PRO A 71 -18.86 -9.90 -28.52
N ASN A 72 -19.19 -9.22 -29.62
CA ASN A 72 -20.58 -9.04 -30.06
C ASN A 72 -20.95 -9.74 -31.39
N VAL A 73 -20.31 -10.86 -31.72
CA VAL A 73 -20.62 -11.61 -32.96
C VAL A 73 -21.17 -13.00 -32.60
N VAL A 74 -22.49 -13.16 -32.73
CA VAL A 74 -23.26 -14.40 -32.46
C VAL A 74 -23.39 -15.25 -33.73
N VAL A 75 -22.42 -15.24 -34.65
CA VAL A 75 -22.47 -16.09 -35.85
C VAL A 75 -21.12 -16.71 -36.12
N GLU A 76 -21.07 -18.04 -36.15
CA GLU A 76 -19.94 -18.85 -36.62
C GLU A 76 -19.49 -18.34 -37.99
N ASN A 77 -18.34 -17.68 -38.01
CA ASN A 77 -17.80 -17.07 -39.21
C ASN A 77 -17.01 -18.14 -39.98
N GLU A 78 -17.69 -18.93 -40.81
CA GLU A 78 -17.09 -19.99 -41.66
C GLU A 78 -15.87 -19.48 -42.45
N GLN A 79 -15.87 -18.20 -42.82
CA GLN A 79 -14.77 -17.52 -43.50
C GLN A 79 -13.46 -17.50 -42.69
N MET A 80 -13.53 -17.40 -41.37
CA MET A 80 -12.34 -17.38 -40.51
C MET A 80 -11.69 -18.77 -40.44
N ARG A 81 -12.50 -19.84 -40.53
CA ARG A 81 -12.01 -21.22 -40.57
C ARG A 81 -11.32 -21.52 -41.90
N GLU A 82 -11.86 -21.02 -43.01
CA GLU A 82 -11.23 -21.13 -44.33
C GLU A 82 -9.91 -20.34 -44.40
N GLN A 83 -9.86 -19.14 -43.81
CA GLN A 83 -8.62 -18.33 -43.75
C GLN A 83 -7.53 -19.01 -42.91
N LEU A 84 -7.88 -19.63 -41.77
CA LEU A 84 -6.93 -20.39 -40.95
C LEU A 84 -6.44 -21.67 -41.66
N ALA A 85 -7.33 -22.35 -42.39
CA ALA A 85 -6.95 -23.51 -43.20
C ALA A 85 -6.02 -23.12 -44.37
N ALA A 86 -6.27 -21.98 -45.03
CA ALA A 86 -5.42 -21.47 -46.09
C ALA A 86 -4.03 -21.02 -45.58
N LEU A 87 -3.97 -20.47 -44.36
CA LEU A 87 -2.71 -20.10 -43.68
C LEU A 87 -1.88 -21.33 -43.31
N ASN A 88 -2.51 -22.38 -42.77
CA ASN A 88 -1.81 -23.64 -42.48
C ASN A 88 -1.28 -24.31 -43.76
N LYS A 89 -2.05 -24.26 -44.87
CA LYS A 89 -1.61 -24.81 -46.16
C LYS A 89 -0.44 -24.03 -46.78
N LYS A 90 -0.35 -22.70 -46.53
CA LYS A 90 0.80 -21.87 -46.90
C LYS A 90 2.03 -22.09 -46.02
N LEU A 91 1.85 -22.49 -44.76
CA LEU A 91 2.94 -22.81 -43.84
C LEU A 91 3.56 -24.18 -44.13
N GLU A 92 2.76 -25.16 -44.58
CA GLU A 92 3.29 -26.45 -45.02
C GLU A 92 4.11 -26.34 -46.31
N THR A 93 3.73 -25.49 -47.26
CA THR A 93 4.51 -25.28 -48.50
C THR A 93 5.82 -24.52 -48.31
N LEU A 94 6.01 -23.86 -47.15
CA LEU A 94 7.26 -23.18 -46.79
C LEU A 94 8.27 -24.08 -46.06
N LYS A 95 7.87 -25.28 -45.63
CA LYS A 95 8.80 -26.26 -45.03
C LYS A 95 9.70 -26.97 -46.05
N ASP A 96 9.37 -26.90 -47.34
CA ASP A 96 10.12 -27.57 -48.42
C ASP A 96 11.11 -26.66 -49.17
N PHE A 97 11.36 -25.44 -48.69
CA PHE A 97 12.37 -24.53 -49.25
C PHE A 97 13.51 -24.26 -48.26
N VAL A 98 14.19 -25.32 -47.82
CA VAL A 98 15.54 -25.22 -47.25
C VAL A 98 16.49 -25.97 -48.20
N PRO A 99 17.26 -25.27 -49.05
CA PRO A 99 18.35 -25.91 -49.77
C PRO A 99 19.38 -26.41 -48.74
N PRO A 100 19.96 -27.61 -48.90
CA PRO A 100 21.04 -28.06 -48.04
C PRO A 100 22.22 -27.06 -48.15
N PRO A 101 22.90 -26.72 -47.04
CA PRO A 101 24.01 -25.80 -47.07
C PRO A 101 25.13 -26.38 -47.95
N LYS A 102 25.61 -25.57 -48.89
CA LYS A 102 26.83 -25.88 -49.65
C LYS A 102 28.00 -25.81 -48.67
N GLU A 103 28.69 -26.94 -48.51
CA GLU A 103 30.05 -26.98 -47.98
C GLU A 103 30.93 -26.16 -48.92
N ASP A 104 31.32 -24.96 -48.48
CA ASP A 104 32.60 -24.30 -48.79
C ASP A 104 32.47 -22.82 -48.42
N GLU A 105 32.99 -22.48 -47.23
CA GLU A 105 33.79 -21.28 -46.92
C GLU A 105 33.90 -21.12 -45.40
N ILE A 106 34.93 -21.74 -44.82
CA ILE A 106 35.40 -21.44 -43.47
C ILE A 106 36.02 -20.04 -43.51
N LYS A 107 35.23 -19.01 -43.21
CA LYS A 107 35.75 -17.72 -42.74
C LYS A 107 35.55 -17.68 -41.23
N LYS A 108 36.65 -17.52 -40.51
CA LYS A 108 36.70 -17.34 -39.05
C LYS A 108 35.80 -16.18 -38.65
N GLU A 109 34.59 -16.47 -38.18
CA GLU A 109 33.86 -15.55 -37.33
C GLU A 109 34.43 -15.69 -35.92
N GLU A 110 34.99 -14.60 -35.40
CA GLU A 110 35.26 -14.47 -33.98
C GLU A 110 33.94 -14.72 -33.24
N ILE A 111 33.95 -15.71 -32.36
CA ILE A 111 32.89 -15.95 -31.39
C ILE A 111 32.90 -14.71 -30.47
N VAL A 112 32.10 -13.70 -30.81
CA VAL A 112 31.67 -12.72 -29.81
C VAL A 112 30.76 -13.52 -28.89
N GLU A 113 31.26 -13.88 -27.71
CA GLU A 113 30.44 -14.45 -26.65
C GLU A 113 29.20 -13.57 -26.50
N GLU A 114 28.06 -14.12 -26.85
CA GLU A 114 26.76 -13.53 -26.57
C GLU A 114 26.66 -13.48 -25.04
N GLN A 115 27.08 -12.35 -24.45
CA GLN A 115 26.97 -12.12 -23.01
C GLN A 115 25.50 -12.26 -22.68
N THR A 116 25.15 -13.41 -22.10
CA THR A 116 23.83 -13.67 -21.54
C THR A 116 23.59 -12.55 -20.55
N LEU A 117 22.76 -11.58 -20.91
CA LEU A 117 22.45 -10.44 -20.06
C LEU A 117 21.85 -11.01 -18.77
N LEU A 118 22.66 -11.03 -17.70
CA LEU A 118 22.22 -11.44 -16.38
C LEU A 118 20.99 -10.61 -16.02
N GLN A 119 19.89 -11.25 -15.67
CA GLN A 119 18.73 -10.51 -15.16
C GLN A 119 19.10 -9.87 -13.82
N SER A 120 18.54 -8.69 -13.56
CA SER A 120 18.87 -7.97 -12.33
C SER A 120 18.60 -8.84 -11.08
N PRO A 121 19.60 -9.01 -10.20
CA PRO A 121 19.46 -9.79 -8.97
C PRO A 121 18.53 -9.11 -7.96
N ILE A 122 18.33 -7.81 -8.08
CA ILE A 122 17.49 -7.01 -7.20
C ILE A 122 16.30 -6.55 -8.03
N SER A 123 15.12 -7.05 -7.70
CA SER A 123 13.91 -6.68 -8.45
C SER A 123 13.74 -5.16 -8.50
N ALA A 124 13.56 -4.59 -9.70
CA ALA A 124 13.19 -3.19 -9.90
C ALA A 124 11.90 -2.77 -9.15
N LYS A 125 11.14 -3.74 -8.62
CA LYS A 125 9.99 -3.50 -7.72
C LYS A 125 10.40 -3.12 -6.30
N GLN A 126 11.66 -3.33 -5.90
CA GLN A 126 12.16 -2.88 -4.60
C GLN A 126 12.36 -1.36 -4.63
N THR A 127 11.44 -0.66 -3.99
CA THR A 127 11.55 0.79 -3.77
C THR A 127 12.33 1.07 -2.51
N TYR A 128 13.39 1.87 -2.62
CA TYR A 128 14.12 2.38 -1.47
C TYR A 128 13.59 3.76 -1.06
N ILE A 129 13.83 4.12 0.19
CA ILE A 129 13.38 5.39 0.78
C ILE A 129 14.58 6.16 1.34
N GLN A 130 14.54 7.48 1.26
CA GLN A 130 15.57 8.40 1.78
C GLN A 130 15.55 8.50 3.31
N HIS A 131 16.70 8.87 3.89
CA HIS A 131 16.87 9.06 5.35
C HIS A 131 16.52 7.82 6.18
N THR A 132 16.66 6.63 5.60
CA THR A 132 16.29 5.39 6.25
C THR A 132 17.14 4.17 5.94
N TRP A 133 17.06 3.17 6.83
CA TRP A 133 17.47 1.80 6.52
C TRP A 133 16.53 1.16 5.49
N ASN A 134 17.09 0.59 4.44
CA ASN A 134 16.41 -0.17 3.41
C ASN A 134 16.88 -1.63 3.47
N ILE A 135 16.09 -2.55 2.92
CA ILE A 135 16.50 -3.95 2.76
C ILE A 135 16.55 -4.23 1.27
N ALA A 136 17.71 -4.65 0.79
CA ALA A 136 17.87 -5.18 -0.54
C ALA A 136 17.93 -6.70 -0.46
N ARG A 137 17.16 -7.39 -1.29
CA ARG A 137 17.19 -8.85 -1.40
C ARG A 137 17.73 -9.22 -2.77
N ASN A 138 18.86 -9.92 -2.77
CA ASN A 138 19.50 -10.43 -3.97
C ASN A 138 18.98 -11.84 -4.24
N THR A 139 18.18 -12.01 -5.29
CA THR A 139 17.69 -13.32 -5.76
C THR A 139 18.56 -13.92 -6.86
N GLY A 140 19.62 -13.22 -7.28
CA GLY A 140 20.54 -13.69 -8.30
C GLY A 140 21.66 -14.57 -7.75
N THR A 141 22.52 -15.02 -8.67
CA THR A 141 23.65 -15.93 -8.43
C THR A 141 24.97 -15.20 -8.19
N VAL A 142 25.01 -13.88 -8.37
CA VAL A 142 26.19 -13.03 -8.17
C VAL A 142 25.92 -11.98 -7.09
N PRO A 143 26.94 -11.53 -6.33
CA PRO A 143 26.77 -10.45 -5.37
C PRO A 143 26.40 -9.13 -6.08
N ALA A 144 25.58 -8.33 -5.41
CA ALA A 144 25.14 -7.02 -5.88
C ALA A 144 25.69 -5.92 -4.96
N ASN A 145 26.35 -4.94 -5.54
CA ASN A 145 26.93 -3.80 -4.83
C ASN A 145 26.08 -2.56 -5.06
N ILE A 146 25.66 -1.91 -3.99
CA ILE A 146 24.84 -0.70 -4.03
C ILE A 146 25.74 0.52 -3.80
N TYR A 147 25.72 1.47 -4.72
CA TYR A 147 26.54 2.68 -4.71
C TYR A 147 25.69 3.95 -4.67
N ASP A 148 26.31 5.00 -4.13
CA ASP A 148 25.85 6.37 -4.32
C ASP A 148 26.35 6.86 -5.69
N PRO A 149 25.50 7.40 -6.58
CA PRO A 149 25.96 8.01 -7.83
C PRO A 149 27.05 9.07 -7.65
N ARG A 150 27.08 9.75 -6.49
CA ARG A 150 28.08 10.76 -6.14
C ARG A 150 29.41 10.15 -5.68
N ASN A 151 29.41 8.89 -5.25
CA ASN A 151 30.62 8.19 -4.78
C ASN A 151 30.58 6.71 -5.18
N MET A 152 31.17 6.41 -6.35
CA MET A 152 31.25 5.06 -6.89
C MET A 152 32.44 4.25 -6.33
N ASN A 153 33.31 4.85 -5.53
CA ASN A 153 34.53 4.19 -5.05
C ASN A 153 34.23 3.24 -3.88
N ASN A 154 33.26 3.58 -3.04
CA ASN A 154 32.88 2.79 -1.86
C ASN A 154 31.41 2.39 -1.98
N PRO A 155 31.09 1.08 -1.95
CA PRO A 155 29.70 0.65 -1.92
C PRO A 155 29.05 1.04 -0.57
N ILE A 156 27.82 1.53 -0.63
CA ILE A 156 26.94 1.72 0.52
C ILE A 156 26.65 0.36 1.18
N ALA A 157 26.41 -0.66 0.33
CA ALA A 157 26.13 -2.01 0.78
C ALA A 157 26.59 -3.04 -0.25
N VAL A 158 27.00 -4.21 0.24
CA VAL A 158 27.27 -5.39 -0.56
C VAL A 158 26.27 -6.46 -0.14
N VAL A 159 25.43 -6.90 -1.08
CA VAL A 159 24.38 -7.90 -0.87
C VAL A 159 24.84 -9.21 -1.52
N PRO A 160 25.24 -10.23 -0.74
CA PRO A 160 25.66 -11.52 -1.28
C PRO A 160 24.55 -12.19 -2.07
N ALA A 161 24.93 -13.09 -2.99
CA ALA A 161 23.98 -13.89 -3.78
C ALA A 161 23.01 -14.67 -2.86
N GLY A 162 21.73 -14.64 -3.19
CA GLY A 162 20.66 -15.31 -2.43
C GLY A 162 20.35 -14.72 -1.05
N GLN A 163 21.01 -13.63 -0.64
CA GLN A 163 20.85 -13.04 0.70
C GLN A 163 20.14 -11.69 0.65
N GLU A 164 19.71 -11.24 1.84
CA GLU A 164 19.23 -9.89 2.06
C GLU A 164 20.19 -9.11 2.95
N LYS A 165 20.30 -7.81 2.71
CA LYS A 165 21.12 -6.92 3.52
C LYS A 165 20.37 -5.64 3.83
N LYS A 166 20.46 -5.24 5.09
CA LYS A 166 19.99 -3.96 5.60
C LYS A 166 21.09 -2.90 5.46
N PHE A 167 20.75 -1.72 4.95
CA PHE A 167 21.68 -0.60 4.75
C PHE A 167 20.97 0.74 4.88
N ASP A 168 21.64 1.79 5.35
CA ASP A 168 21.06 3.12 5.48
C ASP A 168 21.29 3.97 4.22
N LEU A 169 20.25 4.68 3.81
CA LEU A 169 20.30 5.78 2.87
C LEU A 169 20.07 7.10 3.59
N THR A 170 20.70 8.14 3.08
CA THR A 170 20.55 9.52 3.52
C THR A 170 19.87 10.31 2.39
N ASP A 171 20.62 11.12 1.67
CA ASP A 171 20.10 12.13 0.75
C ASP A 171 20.10 11.64 -0.71
N GLN A 172 20.39 10.35 -0.93
CA GLN A 172 20.44 9.75 -2.26
C GLN A 172 19.04 9.75 -2.89
N THR A 173 18.89 10.36 -4.07
CA THR A 173 17.63 10.32 -4.85
C THR A 173 17.54 9.08 -5.74
N GLU A 174 18.68 8.44 -5.99
CA GLU A 174 18.83 7.21 -6.74
C GLU A 174 20.07 6.46 -6.22
N VAL A 175 20.08 5.15 -6.39
CA VAL A 175 21.24 4.30 -6.10
C VAL A 175 21.60 3.48 -7.33
N ILE A 176 22.88 3.19 -7.49
CA ILE A 176 23.39 2.38 -8.60
C ILE A 176 23.71 0.99 -8.06
N ILE A 177 23.09 -0.03 -8.63
CA ILE A 177 23.34 -1.42 -8.31
C ILE A 177 24.25 -1.99 -9.37
N LYS A 178 25.44 -2.47 -8.98
CA LYS A 178 26.36 -3.18 -9.87
C LYS A 178 26.37 -4.66 -9.55
N PHE A 179 26.22 -5.48 -10.57
CA PHE A 179 26.24 -6.94 -10.47
C PHE A 179 26.87 -7.54 -11.73
N GLY A 180 27.88 -8.39 -11.58
CA GLY A 180 28.67 -8.86 -12.71
C GLY A 180 29.27 -7.69 -13.51
N SER A 181 28.99 -7.64 -14.82
CA SER A 181 29.37 -6.56 -15.73
C SER A 181 28.29 -5.48 -15.93
N GLN A 182 27.13 -5.61 -15.26
CA GLN A 182 25.99 -4.74 -15.47
C GLN A 182 25.78 -3.74 -14.32
N GLU A 183 25.09 -2.65 -14.65
CA GLU A 183 24.63 -1.67 -13.68
C GLU A 183 23.16 -1.30 -13.91
N GLU A 184 22.43 -1.08 -12.81
CA GLU A 184 21.04 -0.65 -12.82
C GLU A 184 20.85 0.55 -11.87
N ARG A 185 20.02 1.51 -12.27
CA ARG A 185 19.64 2.65 -11.43
C ARG A 185 18.28 2.42 -10.80
N ILE A 186 18.23 2.44 -9.47
CA ILE A 186 16.97 2.39 -8.72
C ILE A 186 16.68 3.76 -8.12
N LYS A 187 15.50 4.31 -8.42
CA LYS A 187 15.03 5.55 -7.83
C LYS A 187 14.70 5.35 -6.35
N VAL A 188 15.19 6.26 -5.51
CA VAL A 188 14.88 6.32 -4.09
C VAL A 188 13.72 7.30 -3.90
N LEU A 189 12.69 6.86 -3.19
CA LEU A 189 11.54 7.69 -2.85
C LEU A 189 11.89 8.61 -1.67
N PRO A 190 11.39 9.85 -1.66
CA PRO A 190 11.55 10.72 -0.50
C PRO A 190 10.86 10.11 0.73
N ASN A 191 11.41 10.38 1.92
CA ASN A 191 10.74 10.03 3.16
C ASN A 191 9.39 10.75 3.24
N LYS A 192 8.38 10.09 3.80
CA LYS A 192 7.09 10.73 4.06
C LYS A 192 7.12 11.30 5.47
N ALA A 193 6.64 12.53 5.62
CA ALA A 193 6.50 13.14 6.94
C ALA A 193 5.54 12.32 7.83
N PRO A 194 5.77 12.30 9.16
CA PRO A 194 4.91 11.60 10.11
C PRO A 194 3.50 12.21 10.11
N GLU A 195 2.48 11.38 10.26
CA GLU A 195 1.09 11.82 10.37
C GLU A 195 0.61 11.73 11.83
N ILE A 196 0.00 12.80 12.35
CA ILE A 196 -0.59 12.81 13.69
C ILE A 196 -2.11 12.83 13.56
N LYS A 197 -2.77 11.78 14.04
CA LYS A 197 -4.23 11.68 14.13
C LYS A 197 -4.68 11.86 15.56
N ILE A 198 -5.55 12.83 15.80
CA ILE A 198 -6.18 13.05 17.10
C ILE A 198 -7.64 12.60 16.98
N GLU A 199 -8.02 11.63 17.81
CA GLU A 199 -9.38 11.12 17.88
C GLU A 199 -9.97 11.38 19.26
N ARG A 200 -11.16 11.97 19.31
CA ARG A 200 -11.91 12.13 20.56
C ARG A 200 -12.58 10.81 20.92
N VAL A 201 -12.25 10.25 22.08
CA VAL A 201 -12.70 8.94 22.55
C VAL A 201 -13.67 9.01 23.74
N THR A 202 -14.11 10.21 24.13
CA THR A 202 -15.09 10.42 25.19
C THR A 202 -16.38 11.05 24.68
N THR A 203 -17.50 10.68 25.30
CA THR A 203 -18.80 11.31 25.11
C THR A 203 -19.07 12.44 26.11
N LYS A 204 -18.27 12.57 27.18
CA LYS A 204 -18.46 13.57 28.25
C LYS A 204 -18.38 15.00 27.73
N MET A 205 -17.57 15.26 26.70
CA MET A 205 -17.46 16.59 26.08
C MET A 205 -18.62 16.96 25.13
N ASN A 206 -19.61 16.07 24.94
CA ASN A 206 -20.83 16.39 24.18
C ASN A 206 -21.96 16.92 25.07
N SER A 207 -21.79 16.86 26.40
CA SER A 207 -22.76 17.35 27.37
C SER A 207 -22.72 18.88 27.48
N ALA A 208 -23.79 19.49 27.99
CA ALA A 208 -23.74 20.89 28.43
C ALA A 208 -22.93 21.01 29.73
N ASP A 209 -23.08 20.02 30.62
CA ASP A 209 -22.37 19.94 31.90
C ASP A 209 -21.10 19.11 31.73
N ILE A 210 -19.97 19.80 31.55
CA ILE A 210 -18.67 19.18 31.32
C ILE A 210 -17.71 19.59 32.44
N TYR A 211 -17.71 18.82 33.52
CA TYR A 211 -16.92 19.16 34.69
C TYR A 211 -15.44 18.81 34.54
N VAL A 212 -14.58 19.69 35.03
CA VAL A 212 -13.12 19.51 35.02
C VAL A 212 -12.72 18.21 35.69
N LYS A 213 -13.26 17.94 36.89
CA LYS A 213 -12.94 16.76 37.68
C LYS A 213 -13.19 15.45 36.91
N ASP A 214 -14.23 15.42 36.07
CA ASP A 214 -14.55 14.26 35.23
C ASP A 214 -13.54 14.11 34.10
N LEU A 215 -13.25 15.18 33.36
CA LEU A 215 -12.33 15.14 32.22
C LEU A 215 -10.88 14.81 32.60
N GLN A 216 -10.45 15.17 33.81
CA GLN A 216 -9.10 14.86 34.28
C GLN A 216 -8.93 13.38 34.69
N ARG A 217 -10.03 12.64 34.89
CA ARG A 217 -10.02 11.23 35.31
C ARG A 217 -10.17 10.24 34.16
N ILE A 218 -10.53 10.73 32.98
CA ILE A 218 -10.78 9.90 31.80
C ILE A 218 -9.78 10.21 30.70
N THR A 219 -9.56 9.26 29.81
CA THR A 219 -8.95 9.53 28.51
C THR A 219 -9.98 10.21 27.63
N ALA A 220 -9.72 11.45 27.22
CA ALA A 220 -10.62 12.20 26.35
C ALA A 220 -10.23 12.11 24.88
N PHE A 221 -8.92 12.06 24.61
CA PHE A 221 -8.38 11.91 23.26
C PHE A 221 -7.40 10.76 23.17
N LYS A 222 -7.39 10.11 22.03
CA LYS A 222 -6.38 9.16 21.60
C LYS A 222 -5.61 9.79 20.44
N VAL A 223 -4.30 9.98 20.63
CA VAL A 223 -3.41 10.51 19.61
C VAL A 223 -2.62 9.36 19.03
N THR A 224 -2.72 9.15 17.72
CA THR A 224 -1.99 8.12 16.98
C THR A 224 -0.99 8.79 16.05
N ILE A 225 0.29 8.46 16.21
CA ILE A 225 1.35 8.93 15.33
C ILE A 225 1.67 7.79 14.36
N ILE A 226 1.36 8.02 13.09
CA ILE A 226 1.54 7.09 12.00
C ILE A 226 2.80 7.48 11.27
N ASP A 227 3.75 6.55 11.27
CA ASP A 227 5.01 6.69 10.57
C ASP A 227 5.55 5.29 10.28
N GLN A 228 6.35 5.15 9.23
CA GLN A 228 7.00 3.88 8.93
C GLN A 228 8.03 3.50 10.02
N ARG A 229 8.52 4.49 10.78
CA ARG A 229 9.62 4.39 11.76
C ARG A 229 9.34 5.21 13.00
N PRO A 230 8.36 4.78 13.80
CA PRO A 230 7.99 5.46 15.03
C PRO A 230 9.16 5.63 16.01
N ASP A 231 10.15 4.73 15.98
CA ASP A 231 11.32 4.78 16.88
C ASP A 231 12.32 5.90 16.56
N GLN A 232 12.22 6.54 15.38
CA GLN A 232 13.07 7.68 15.00
C GLN A 232 12.39 9.04 15.26
N LEU A 233 11.16 9.01 15.77
CA LEU A 233 10.39 10.21 16.02
C LEU A 233 10.63 10.73 17.43
N LYS A 234 10.95 12.02 17.50
CA LYS A 234 10.90 12.78 18.75
C LYS A 234 9.52 13.41 18.88
N VAL A 235 8.73 12.88 19.81
CA VAL A 235 7.38 13.36 20.10
C VAL A 235 7.40 14.27 21.30
N THR A 236 6.82 15.46 21.15
CA THR A 236 6.63 16.44 22.23
C THR A 236 5.18 16.89 22.25
N TYR A 237 4.71 17.31 23.42
CA TYR A 237 3.34 17.77 23.61
C TYR A 237 3.31 19.01 24.49
N ALA A 238 2.31 19.86 24.29
CA ALA A 238 2.11 21.11 24.99
C ALA A 238 0.62 21.34 25.30
N GLY A 239 0.35 22.11 26.35
CA GLY A 239 -1.00 22.40 26.83
C GLY A 239 -1.28 21.79 28.21
N PRO A 240 -2.43 22.11 28.82
CA PRO A 240 -2.80 21.63 30.15
C PRO A 240 -3.34 20.19 30.08
N ILE A 241 -2.47 19.26 29.71
CA ILE A 241 -2.80 17.85 29.47
C ILE A 241 -1.92 16.91 30.28
N SER A 242 -2.47 15.75 30.60
CA SER A 242 -1.73 14.59 31.06
C SER A 242 -1.71 13.56 29.94
N VAL A 243 -0.53 13.06 29.61
CA VAL A 243 -0.35 12.08 28.53
C VAL A 243 0.13 10.76 29.14
N SER A 244 -0.49 9.66 28.74
CA SER A 244 -0.07 8.30 29.07
C SER A 244 0.27 7.51 27.80
N GLY A 245 1.34 6.72 27.86
CA GLY A 245 1.95 6.07 26.70
C GLY A 245 3.41 6.49 26.49
N PRO A 246 4.02 6.18 25.33
CA PRO A 246 3.41 5.56 24.17
C PRO A 246 3.16 4.05 24.34
N THR A 247 2.07 3.56 23.77
CA THR A 247 1.89 2.13 23.46
C THR A 247 1.96 1.93 21.94
N LYS A 248 2.46 0.78 21.47
CA LYS A 248 2.47 0.46 20.04
C LYS A 248 1.20 -0.31 19.67
N ASP A 249 0.56 0.08 18.57
CA ASP A 249 -0.51 -0.73 17.97
C ASP A 249 0.05 -1.92 17.17
N SER A 250 -0.83 -2.75 16.62
CA SER A 250 -0.43 -3.90 15.80
C SER A 250 0.34 -3.52 14.53
N ASN A 251 0.22 -2.27 14.07
CA ASN A 251 0.94 -1.73 12.92
C ASN A 251 2.24 -1.02 13.33
N GLY A 252 2.57 -0.98 14.62
CA GLY A 252 3.74 -0.32 15.19
C GLY A 252 3.54 1.17 15.50
N ASN A 253 2.39 1.77 15.19
CA ASN A 253 2.12 3.20 15.40
C ASN A 253 2.14 3.54 16.90
N LEU A 254 2.60 4.75 17.23
CA LEU A 254 2.64 5.23 18.61
C LEU A 254 1.27 5.78 19.02
N ILE A 255 0.69 5.21 20.06
CA ILE A 255 -0.57 5.67 20.65
C ILE A 255 -0.29 6.35 21.98
N TYR A 256 -0.86 7.55 22.12
CA TYR A 256 -0.89 8.33 23.35
C TYR A 256 -2.33 8.56 23.78
N ASN A 257 -2.59 8.34 25.06
CA ASN A 257 -3.88 8.64 25.67
C ASN A 257 -3.78 9.97 26.41
N VAL A 258 -4.68 10.89 26.13
CA VAL A 258 -4.63 12.27 26.59
C VAL A 258 -5.84 12.58 27.46
N SER A 259 -5.55 13.12 28.64
CA SER A 259 -6.53 13.60 29.62
C SER A 259 -6.28 15.07 29.91
N LEU A 260 -7.30 15.78 30.40
CA LEU A 260 -7.15 17.15 30.86
C LEU A 260 -6.27 17.16 32.13
N LYS A 261 -5.49 18.22 32.33
CA LYS A 261 -4.74 18.47 33.57
C LYS A 261 -4.61 19.97 33.83
N ILE A 262 -5.59 20.52 34.54
CA ILE A 262 -5.60 21.93 34.94
C ILE A 262 -5.47 22.11 36.46
N ALA A 263 -6.27 21.41 37.27
CA ALA A 263 -6.34 21.61 38.71
C ALA A 263 -6.82 20.34 39.43
N SER A 264 -6.12 19.88 40.46
CA SER A 264 -6.49 18.68 41.23
C SER A 264 -7.60 18.92 42.27
N THR A 265 -7.86 20.17 42.64
CA THR A 265 -8.85 20.59 43.65
C THR A 265 -9.62 21.82 43.17
N GLU A 266 -10.76 22.09 43.78
CA GLU A 266 -11.62 23.24 43.45
C GLU A 266 -10.90 24.57 43.70
N SER A 267 -10.25 24.74 44.85
CA SER A 267 -9.44 25.94 45.13
C SER A 267 -8.30 26.17 44.11
N ALA A 268 -7.68 25.09 43.60
CA ALA A 268 -6.67 25.21 42.55
C ALA A 268 -7.31 25.59 41.20
N PHE A 269 -8.56 25.20 40.98
CA PHE A 269 -9.34 25.61 39.81
C PHE A 269 -9.74 27.08 39.90
N ASP A 270 -10.18 27.58 41.05
CA ASP A 270 -10.45 29.01 41.27
C ASP A 270 -9.20 29.86 40.97
N SER A 271 -8.05 29.43 41.49
CA SER A 271 -6.76 30.08 41.21
C SER A 271 -6.38 30.02 39.72
N TRP A 272 -6.85 29.01 39.00
CA TRP A 272 -6.68 28.89 37.55
C TRP A 272 -7.63 29.83 36.81
N LEU A 273 -8.89 29.95 37.25
CA LEU A 273 -9.88 30.88 36.72
C LEU A 273 -9.46 32.34 36.88
N ASP A 274 -8.86 32.71 38.01
CA ASP A 274 -8.34 34.07 38.23
C ASP A 274 -7.33 34.50 37.16
N LYS A 275 -6.59 33.53 36.61
CA LYS A 275 -5.56 33.76 35.59
C LYS A 275 -6.04 33.55 34.16
N ASN A 276 -7.06 32.70 33.97
CA ASN A 276 -7.47 32.19 32.65
C ASN A 276 -8.97 32.34 32.38
N GLY A 277 -9.70 33.10 33.20
CA GLY A 277 -11.14 33.30 33.07
C GLY A 277 -11.56 33.94 31.74
N ASN A 278 -10.63 34.62 31.07
CA ASN A 278 -10.80 35.14 29.72
C ASN A 278 -10.86 34.06 28.62
N LEU A 279 -10.53 32.80 28.92
CA LEU A 279 -10.66 31.65 28.00
C LEU A 279 -12.11 31.12 27.91
N ARG A 280 -13.06 31.83 28.52
CA ARG A 280 -14.48 31.51 28.44
C ARG A 280 -15.04 31.92 27.08
N GLU A 281 -15.59 30.96 26.37
CA GLU A 281 -16.27 31.14 25.09
C GLU A 281 -17.66 31.75 25.29
N SER A 282 -18.29 32.22 24.22
CA SER A 282 -19.61 32.87 24.25
C SER A 282 -20.74 31.97 24.74
N ASP A 283 -20.55 30.65 24.67
CA ASP A 283 -21.48 29.64 25.16
C ASP A 283 -21.31 29.33 26.67
N GLY A 284 -20.40 30.03 27.34
CA GLY A 284 -20.14 29.91 28.77
C GLY A 284 -19.14 28.80 29.14
N ARG A 285 -18.60 28.04 28.18
CA ARG A 285 -17.60 27.00 28.42
C ARG A 285 -16.18 27.57 28.31
N TYR A 286 -15.25 27.02 29.08
CA TYR A 286 -13.83 27.28 28.93
C TYR A 286 -13.24 26.38 27.86
N LYS A 287 -12.35 26.95 27.04
CA LYS A 287 -11.60 26.23 26.02
C LYS A 287 -10.11 26.26 26.31
N VAL A 288 -9.46 25.10 26.29
CA VAL A 288 -8.00 25.00 26.36
C VAL A 288 -7.47 24.14 25.22
N ASN A 289 -6.42 24.65 24.56
CA ASN A 289 -5.80 23.96 23.44
C ASN A 289 -4.65 23.08 23.93
N PHE A 290 -4.42 21.98 23.22
CA PHE A 290 -3.22 21.18 23.35
C PHE A 290 -2.66 20.83 21.98
N PHE A 291 -1.36 20.55 21.94
CA PHE A 291 -0.64 20.29 20.69
C PHE A 291 0.28 19.08 20.86
N PHE A 292 0.34 18.26 19.83
CA PHE A 292 1.35 17.23 19.65
C PHE A 292 2.26 17.64 18.50
N THR A 293 3.56 17.46 18.68
CA THR A 293 4.57 17.72 17.66
C THR A 293 5.43 16.47 17.51
N ALA A 294 5.48 15.93 16.30
CA ALA A 294 6.38 14.85 15.91
C ALA A 294 7.47 15.42 15.02
N VAL A 295 8.72 15.11 15.35
CA VAL A 295 9.90 15.48 14.56
C VAL A 295 10.66 14.21 14.20
N ASP A 296 10.86 13.95 12.91
CA ASP A 296 11.78 12.92 12.45
C ASP A 296 13.23 13.41 12.68
N GLU A 297 13.99 12.69 13.49
CA GLU A 297 15.36 13.12 13.84
C GLU A 297 16.34 13.01 12.67
N LYS A 298 16.06 12.19 11.64
CA LYS A 298 16.90 12.02 10.45
C LYS A 298 16.49 12.98 9.33
N SER A 299 15.23 12.97 8.90
CA SER A 299 14.79 13.84 7.79
C SER A 299 14.56 15.29 8.22
N LYS A 300 14.43 15.54 9.54
CA LYS A 300 14.07 16.84 10.14
C LYS A 300 12.65 17.30 9.80
N ASP A 301 11.82 16.42 9.23
CA ASP A 301 10.41 16.72 9.00
C ASP A 301 9.71 16.92 10.34
N ARG A 302 8.87 17.96 10.38
CA ARG A 302 8.14 18.35 11.58
C ARG A 302 6.66 18.49 11.26
N VAL A 303 5.85 17.81 12.05
CA VAL A 303 4.39 17.93 12.00
C VAL A 303 3.87 18.29 13.38
N GLN A 304 2.99 19.30 13.43
CA GLN A 304 2.32 19.72 14.65
C GLN A 304 0.82 19.72 14.40
N VAL A 305 0.08 19.05 15.28
CA VAL A 305 -1.39 18.98 15.24
C VAL A 305 -1.90 19.21 16.65
N GLY A 306 -2.99 19.95 16.79
CA GLY A 306 -3.60 20.22 18.07
C GLY A 306 -5.11 20.07 18.03
N ASP A 307 -5.69 19.93 19.21
CA ASP A 307 -7.13 19.91 19.44
C ASP A 307 -7.44 20.62 20.76
N SER A 308 -8.70 20.69 21.15
CA SER A 308 -9.18 21.49 22.27
C SER A 308 -10.03 20.68 23.24
N PHE A 309 -9.84 20.94 24.52
CA PHE A 309 -10.78 20.54 25.57
C PHE A 309 -11.78 21.67 25.82
N PHE A 310 -13.03 21.28 26.07
CA PHE A 310 -14.10 22.18 26.49
C PHE A 310 -14.62 21.72 27.86
N PHE A 311 -14.79 22.64 28.81
CA PHE A 311 -15.29 22.34 30.14
C PHE A 311 -16.01 23.53 30.78
N THR A 312 -16.73 23.32 31.87
CA THR A 312 -17.43 24.35 32.65
C THR A 312 -16.80 24.48 34.04
N GLU A 313 -17.52 24.11 35.10
CA GLU A 313 -17.09 24.24 36.49
C GLU A 313 -16.23 23.05 36.95
N PHE A 314 -15.67 23.16 38.15
CA PHE A 314 -14.81 22.11 38.70
C PHE A 314 -15.56 20.77 38.89
N SER A 315 -16.74 20.85 39.50
CA SER A 315 -17.67 19.74 39.74
C SER A 315 -19.11 20.25 39.77
N ASN A 316 -20.07 19.32 39.71
CA ASN A 316 -21.50 19.60 39.92
C ASN A 316 -21.79 20.12 41.33
#